data_AF-A0A2V7VJF1-F1
#
_entry.id   AF-A0A2V7VJF1-F1
#
_cell.length_a   1.000
_cell.length_b   1.000
_cell.length_c   1.000
_cell.angle_alpha   90.00
_cell.angle_beta   90.00
_cell.angle_gamma   90.00
#
_symmetry.space_group_name_H-M   'P 1'
#
loop_
_entity.id
_entity.type
_entity.pdbx_description
1 polymer ?
#
loop_
_entity_poly.entity_id
_entity_poly.type
_entity_poly.pdbx_seq_one_letter_code
_entity_poly.pdbx_strand_id
1 'polypeptide(L)' 'MTFKEMVLDYERRLIQAALRETGGHQRRAALALGLLPTTLHEKMKRLGISAAGAPPPAETE' A
#
# COMPACT_ATOMS: atom_id res chain seq x y z
N MET A 1 21.28 1.09 3.72
CA MET A 1 20.14 1.07 2.79
C MET A 1 20.64 0.60 1.44
N THR A 2 20.20 -0.58 1.00
CA THR A 2 20.53 -1.15 -0.31
C THR A 2 19.52 -0.71 -1.36
N PHE A 3 19.87 -0.82 -2.64
CA PHE A 3 18.94 -0.55 -3.74
C PHE A 3 17.63 -1.34 -3.61
N LYS A 4 17.74 -2.62 -3.23
CA LYS A 4 16.58 -3.50 -2.98
C LYS A 4 15.65 -2.95 -1.90
N GLU A 5 16.20 -2.46 -0.80
CA GLU A 5 15.41 -1.87 0.30
C GLU A 5 14.70 -0.60 -0.15
N MET A 6 15.35 0.25 -0.96
CA MET A 6 14.73 1.47 -1.49
C MET A 6 13.55 1.16 -2.42
N VAL A 7 13.69 0.15 -3.30
CA VAL A 7 12.60 -0.28 -4.18
C VAL A 7 11.42 -0.81 -3.38
N LEU A 8 11.67 -1.60 -2.34
CA LEU A 8 10.60 -2.14 -1.48
C LEU A 8 9.89 -1.04 -0.68
N ASP A 9 10.62 -0.03 -0.21
CA ASP A 9 10.01 1.09 0.49
C ASP A 9 9.16 1.96 -0.45
N TYR A 10 9.67 2.22 -1.67
CA TYR A 10 8.90 2.91 -2.70
C TYR A 10 7.61 2.15 -3.05
N GLU A 11 7.71 0.84 -3.28
CA GLU A 11 6.55 -0.01 -3.55
C GLU A 11 5.53 0.02 -2.39
N ARG A 12 6.00 -0.04 -1.14
CA ARG A 12 5.13 0.08 0.04
C ARG A 12 4.37 1.40 0.04
N ARG A 13 5.05 2.53 -0.18
CA ARG A 13 4.42 3.87 -0.23
C ARG A 13 3.39 3.97 -1.35
N LEU A 14 3.69 3.40 -2.51
CA LEU A 14 2.78 3.39 -3.67
C LEU A 14 1.49 2.60 -3.36
N ILE A 15 1.62 1.41 -2.76
CA ILE A 15 0.47 0.60 -2.35
C ILE A 15 -0.37 1.32 -1.30
N GLN A 16 0.26 1.95 -0.30
CA GLN A 16 -0.45 2.71 0.72
C GLN A 16 -1.19 3.92 0.13
N ALA A 17 -0.59 4.63 -0.84
CA ALA A 17 -1.24 5.74 -1.52
C ALA A 17 -2.49 5.29 -2.30
N ALA A 18 -2.39 4.21 -3.08
CA ALA A 18 -3.52 3.65 -3.81
C ALA A 18 -4.64 3.16 -2.87
N LEU A 19 -4.28 2.55 -1.72
CA LEU A 19 -5.26 2.17 -0.71
C LEU A 19 -5.95 3.40 -0.10
N ARG A 20 -5.23 4.48 0.22
CA ARG A 20 -5.85 5.71 0.73
C ARG A 20 -6.79 6.35 -0.29
N GLU A 21 -6.35 6.49 -1.54
CA GLU A 21 -7.15 7.08 -2.62
C GLU A 21 -8.44 6.30 -2.89
N THR A 22 -8.39 4.98 -2.69
CA THR A 22 -9.55 4.10 -2.90
C THR A 22 -10.34 3.80 -1.62
N GLY A 23 -10.05 4.47 -0.50
CA GLY A 23 -10.75 4.25 0.77
C GLY A 23 -10.57 2.84 1.33
N GLY A 24 -9.43 2.19 1.06
CA GLY A 24 -9.11 0.83 1.50
C GLY A 24 -9.67 -0.28 0.59
N HIS A 25 -10.35 0.07 -0.52
CA HIS A 25 -10.88 -0.92 -1.47
C HIS A 25 -9.76 -1.58 -2.27
N GLN A 26 -9.21 -2.69 -1.77
CA GLN A 26 -8.09 -3.41 -2.38
C GLN A 26 -8.26 -3.72 -3.88
N ARG A 27 -9.45 -4.13 -4.33
CA ARG A 27 -9.70 -4.37 -5.77
C ARG A 27 -9.52 -3.10 -6.59
N ARG A 28 -10.02 -1.96 -6.10
CA ARG A 28 -9.87 -0.66 -6.78
C ARG A 28 -8.41 -0.19 -6.71
N ALA A 29 -7.72 -0.38 -5.59
CA ALA A 29 -6.30 -0.07 -5.47
C ALA A 29 -5.44 -0.90 -6.43
N ALA A 30 -5.76 -2.19 -6.58
CA ALA A 30 -5.06 -3.08 -7.51
C ALA A 30 -5.25 -2.58 -8.96
N LEU A 31 -6.48 -2.25 -9.34
CA LEU A 31 -6.78 -1.67 -10.66
C LEU A 31 -6.04 -0.35 -10.89
N ALA A 32 -6.00 0.55 -9.90
CA ALA A 32 -5.27 1.82 -9.99
C ALA A 32 -3.75 1.62 -10.19
N LEU A 33 -3.20 0.54 -9.64
CA LEU A 33 -1.80 0.15 -9.79
C LEU A 33 -1.52 -0.73 -11.02
N GLY A 34 -2.54 -1.08 -11.81
CA GLY A 34 -2.40 -2.01 -12.94
C GLY A 34 -2.06 -3.44 -12.53
N LEU A 35 -2.47 -3.86 -11.34
CA LEU A 35 -2.19 -5.17 -10.76
C LEU A 35 -3.45 -6.05 -10.71
N LEU A 36 -3.25 -7.36 -10.72
CA LEU A 36 -4.29 -8.29 -10.31
C LEU A 36 -4.56 -8.13 -8.81
N PRO A 37 -5.81 -8.28 -8.33
CA PRO A 37 -6.13 -8.20 -6.90
C PRO A 37 -5.33 -9.18 -6.04
N THR A 38 -5.07 -10.40 -6.54
CA THR A 38 -4.26 -11.41 -5.85
C THR A 38 -2.80 -10.99 -5.75
N THR A 39 -2.24 -10.36 -6.78
CA THR A 39 -0.88 -9.83 -6.77
C THR A 39 -0.73 -8.72 -5.72
N LEU A 40 -1.69 -7.80 -5.66
CA LEU A 40 -1.68 -6.76 -4.63
C LEU A 40 -1.74 -7.38 -3.22
N HIS A 41 -2.63 -8.35 -3.00
CA HIS A 41 -2.78 -9.02 -1.71
C HIS A 41 -1.48 -9.69 -1.24
N GLU A 42 -0.80 -10.41 -2.12
CA GLU A 42 0.48 -11.06 -1.78
C GLU A 42 1.61 -10.05 -1.54
N LYS A 43 1.63 -8.94 -2.29
CA LYS A 43 2.57 -7.83 -2.03
C LYS A 43 2.30 -7.16 -0.68
N MET A 44 1.03 -6.93 -0.34
CA MET A 44 0.63 -6.38 0.96
C MET A 44 1.10 -7.26 2.11
N LYS A 45 0.89 -8.59 2.02
CA LYS A 45 1.42 -9.54 3.02
C LYS A 45 2.93 -9.46 3.16
N ARG A 46 3.66 -9.50 2.04
CA ARG A 46 5.13 -9.47 2.03
C ARG A 46 5.70 -8.17 2.60
N LEU A 47 5.02 -7.05 2.35
CA LEU A 47 5.45 -5.72 2.78
C LEU A 47 4.89 -5.31 4.16
N GLY A 48 4.08 -6.16 4.79
CA GLY A 48 3.46 -5.90 6.10
C GLY A 48 2.39 -4.81 6.06
N ILE A 49 1.65 -4.67 4.96
CA ILE A 49 0.61 -3.65 4.79
C ILE A 49 -0.75 -4.23 5.18
N SER A 50 -1.31 -3.71 6.26
CA SER A 50 -2.69 -4.02 6.68
C SER A 50 -3.71 -3.20 5.89
N ALA A 51 -4.84 -3.83 5.54
CA ALA A 51 -5.93 -3.16 4.83
C ALA A 51 -6.61 -2.07 5.68
N ALA A 52 -6.48 -2.14 7.01
CA ALA A 52 -6.89 -1.11 7.96
C ALA A 52 -5.87 0.03 7.95
N GLY A 53 -5.86 0.81 6.87
CA GLY A 53 -4.94 1.94 6.66
C GLY A 53 -5.58 3.30 6.93
N ALA A 54 -6.36 3.45 8.00
CA ALA A 54 -6.57 4.77 8.56
C ALA A 54 -5.29 5.14 9.34
N PRO A 55 -4.53 6.19 8.96
CA PRO A 55 -3.55 6.73 9.89
C PRO A 55 -4.29 7.16 11.15
N PRO A 56 -3.72 7.02 12.37
CA PRO A 56 -4.25 7.76 13.52
C PRO A 56 -4.33 9.25 13.11
N PRO A 57 -5.40 9.97 13.50
CA PRO A 57 -5.50 11.39 13.18
C PRO A 57 -4.20 12.05 13.63
N ALA A 58 -3.55 12.75 12.70
CA ALA A 58 -2.33 13.48 12.98
C ALA A 58 -2.55 14.29 14.26
N GLU A 59 -1.80 13.96 15.30
CA GLU A 59 -1.73 14.73 16.53
C GLU A 59 -1.40 16.16 16.11
N THR A 60 -2.41 17.02 16.27
CA THR A 60 -2.31 18.45 16.00
C THR A 60 -1.58 19.01 17.20
N GLU A 61 -0.32 19.40 17.01
CA GLU A 61 0.41 20.28 17.92
C GLU A 61 0.24 21.73 17.46
#